data_AF-A0A7C6PQJ5-F1
#
_entry.id   AF-A0A7C6PQJ5-F1
#
_cell.length_a   1.000
_cell.length_b   1.000
_cell.length_c   1.000
_cell.angle_alpha   90.00
_cell.angle_beta   90.00
_cell.angle_gamma   90.00
#
_symmetry.space_group_name_H-M   'P 1'
#
loop_
_entity.id
_entity.type
_entity.pdbx_description
1 polymer ?
#
loop_
_entity_poly.entity_id
_entity_poly.type
_entity_poly.pdbx_seq_one_letter_code
_entity_poly.pdbx_strand_id
1 'polypeptide(L)'
;MKTYYFTFGQSGQPYKGGWVEIKANSCAEAQQKFIDHFGAKAYSRPGILNYAWHYPEEYFKDPLIGGDMYEKGNFGAFCHEVIE
;
A
#
# COMPACT_ATOMS: atom_id res chain seq x y z
N MET A 1 15.66 5.94 4.05
CA MET A 1 14.21 5.68 3.82
C MET A 1 14.01 4.20 3.56
N LYS A 2 12.90 3.67 4.05
CA LYS A 2 12.41 2.32 3.77
C LYS A 2 11.29 2.40 2.74
N THR A 3 10.96 1.28 2.12
CA THR A 3 9.75 1.15 1.30
C THR A 3 8.63 0.56 2.14
N TYR A 4 7.46 1.19 2.11
CA TYR A 4 6.22 0.64 2.64
C TYR A 4 5.30 0.26 1.48
N TYR A 5 4.64 -0.88 1.60
CA TYR A 5 3.77 -1.44 0.58
C TYR A 5 2.34 -1.36 1.07
N PHE A 6 1.52 -0.50 0.44
CA PHE A 6 0.10 -0.34 0.80
C PHE A 6 -0.72 -1.09 -0.24
N THR A 7 -1.30 -2.23 0.15
CA THR A 7 -2.00 -3.15 -0.76
C THR A 7 -3.47 -2.76 -0.93
N PHE A 8 -4.09 -3.19 -2.04
CA PHE A 8 -5.50 -2.92 -2.31
C PHE A 8 -6.32 -4.20 -2.49
N GLY A 9 -7.60 -4.12 -2.13
CA GLY A 9 -8.57 -5.18 -2.32
C GLY A 9 -9.18 -5.14 -3.72
N GLN A 10 -10.38 -5.68 -3.87
CA GLN A 10 -11.04 -5.77 -5.17
C GLN A 10 -11.95 -4.58 -5.51
N SER A 11 -12.27 -3.70 -4.55
CA SER A 11 -13.22 -2.60 -4.76
C SER A 11 -13.16 -1.55 -3.65
N GLY A 12 -13.42 -0.29 -4.00
CA GLY A 12 -13.58 0.83 -3.05
C GLY A 12 -12.28 1.56 -2.74
N GLN A 13 -11.13 0.92 -2.94
CA GLN A 13 -9.80 1.54 -2.86
C GLN A 13 -9.43 2.32 -4.14
N PRO A 14 -8.38 3.18 -4.11
CA PRO A 14 -7.91 3.89 -5.30
C PRO A 14 -7.57 2.99 -6.49
N TYR A 15 -7.10 1.78 -6.21
CA TYR A 15 -6.81 0.74 -7.20
C TYR A 15 -7.52 -0.57 -6.87
N LYS A 16 -7.69 -1.41 -7.89
CA LYS A 16 -8.14 -2.80 -7.76
C LYS A 16 -6.91 -3.72 -7.78
N GLY A 17 -6.67 -4.42 -6.68
CA GLY A 17 -5.50 -5.27 -6.49
C GLY A 17 -4.19 -4.48 -6.43
N GLY A 18 -3.07 -5.20 -6.37
CA GLY A 18 -1.74 -4.59 -6.36
C GLY A 18 -1.45 -3.80 -5.09
N TRP A 19 -0.51 -2.86 -5.21
CA TRP A 19 -0.07 -1.97 -4.14
C TRP A 19 0.51 -0.67 -4.69
N VAL A 20 0.70 0.32 -3.80
CA VAL A 20 1.67 1.40 -4.01
C VAL A 20 2.89 1.20 -3.13
N GLU A 21 4.03 1.66 -3.62
CA GLU A 21 5.28 1.73 -2.85
C GLU A 21 5.46 3.15 -2.32
N ILE A 22 5.71 3.30 -1.02
CA ILE A 22 5.87 4.61 -0.39
C ILE A 22 7.23 4.67 0.28
N LYS A 23 8.08 5.62 -0.14
CA LYS A 23 9.37 5.88 0.51
C LYS A 23 9.10 6.70 1.76
N ALA A 24 9.48 6.19 2.92
CA ALA A 24 9.26 6.87 4.20
C ALA A 24 10.24 6.37 5.27
N ASN A 25 10.42 7.15 6.33
CA ASN A 25 11.23 6.76 7.49
C ASN A 25 10.40 6.07 8.57
N SER A 26 9.07 6.17 8.50
CA SER A 26 8.13 5.50 9.41
C SER A 26 6.81 5.18 8.72
N CYS A 27 6.02 4.28 9.31
CA CYS A 27 4.66 4.00 8.83
C CYS A 27 3.76 5.24 8.90
N ALA A 28 3.89 6.05 9.96
CA ALA A 28 3.13 7.30 10.09
C ALA A 28 3.44 8.28 8.95
N GLU A 29 4.72 8.42 8.57
CA GLU A 29 5.11 9.22 7.41
C GLU A 29 4.58 8.61 6.09
N ALA A 30 4.61 7.29 5.94
CA ALA A 30 4.04 6.63 4.77
C ALA A 30 2.52 6.87 4.64
N GLN A 31 1.80 6.83 5.76
CA GLN A 31 0.38 7.16 5.81
C GLN A 31 0.13 8.62 5.46
N GLN A 32 0.95 9.54 5.96
CA GLN A 32 0.81 10.96 5.61
C GLN A 32 1.04 11.19 4.11
N LYS A 33 2.07 10.58 3.52
CA LYS A 33 2.33 10.63 2.08
C LYS A 33 1.18 10.04 1.25
N PHE A 34 0.60 8.94 1.71
CA PHE A 34 -0.59 8.37 1.09
C PHE A 34 -1.79 9.35 1.12
N ILE A 35 -2.00 10.05 2.25
CA ILE A 35 -3.04 11.07 2.39
C ILE A 35 -2.79 12.23 1.43
N ASP A 36 -1.57 12.76 1.41
CA ASP A 36 -1.21 13.93 0.61
C ASP A 36 -1.34 13.64 -0.89
N HIS A 37 -1.01 12.41 -1.31
CA HIS A 37 -1.08 11.98 -2.71
C HIS A 37 -2.51 11.70 -3.19
N PHE A 38 -3.29 10.93 -2.42
CA PHE A 38 -4.65 10.54 -2.84
C PHE A 38 -5.75 11.52 -2.40
N GLY A 39 -5.45 12.47 -1.52
CA GLY A 39 -6.39 13.45 -1.00
C GLY A 39 -7.66 12.80 -0.46
N ALA A 40 -8.83 13.23 -0.95
CA ALA A 40 -10.11 12.68 -0.51
C ALA A 40 -10.25 11.16 -0.75
N LYS A 41 -9.58 10.62 -1.79
CA LYS A 41 -9.62 9.17 -2.10
C LYS A 41 -8.80 8.33 -1.12
N ALA A 42 -7.94 8.97 -0.32
CA ALA A 42 -7.16 8.30 0.72
C ALA A 42 -8.03 7.75 1.85
N TYR A 43 -9.31 8.14 1.95
CA TYR A 43 -10.21 7.75 3.03
C TYR A 43 -11.40 6.94 2.51
N SER A 44 -11.71 5.83 3.19
CA SER A 44 -12.94 5.07 2.93
C SER A 44 -14.13 5.63 3.71
N ARG A 45 -13.83 6.20 4.89
CA ARG A 45 -14.73 6.93 5.79
C ARG A 45 -13.88 7.81 6.72
N PRO A 46 -14.45 8.77 7.45
CA PRO A 46 -13.68 9.66 8.32
C PRO A 46 -12.75 8.90 9.26
N GLY A 47 -11.46 9.22 9.22
CA GLY A 47 -10.42 8.62 10.06
C GLY A 47 -9.94 7.22 9.62
N ILE A 48 -10.45 6.65 8.53
CA ILE A 48 -10.04 5.31 8.06
C ILE A 48 -9.46 5.38 6.66
N LEU A 49 -8.15 5.09 6.56
CA LEU A 49 -7.43 5.09 5.29
C LEU A 49 -7.88 3.96 4.36
N ASN A 50 -7.83 4.24 3.07
CA ASN A 50 -8.45 3.44 2.02
C ASN A 50 -7.46 2.50 1.32
N TYR A 51 -6.79 1.66 2.11
CA TYR A 51 -5.97 0.54 1.65
C TYR A 51 -6.37 -0.72 2.41
N ALA A 52 -6.02 -1.90 1.88
CA ALA A 52 -6.36 -3.19 2.49
C ALA A 52 -5.42 -3.52 3.66
N TRP A 53 -4.12 -3.45 3.41
CA TRP A 53 -3.09 -3.63 4.43
C TRP A 53 -1.83 -2.82 4.11
N HIS A 54 -0.93 -2.70 5.08
CA HIS A 54 0.39 -2.11 4.86
C HIS A 54 1.49 -3.00 5.42
N TYR A 55 2.63 -3.03 4.74
CA TYR A 55 3.79 -3.80 5.15
C TYR A 55 5.06 -2.96 5.03
N PRO A 56 5.99 -3.02 5.99
CA PRO A 56 7.37 -2.64 5.72
C PRO A 56 7.99 -3.64 4.72
N GLU A 57 9.00 -3.20 3.97
CA GLU A 57 9.64 -3.99 2.91
C GLU A 57 10.09 -5.37 3.35
N GLU A 58 10.69 -5.47 4.54
CA GLU A 58 11.14 -6.72 5.11
C GLU A 58 10.02 -7.77 5.27
N TYR A 59 8.78 -7.33 5.49
CA TYR A 59 7.63 -8.23 5.67
C TYR A 59 6.89 -8.48 4.37
N PHE A 60 6.83 -7.49 3.47
CA PHE A 60 6.17 -7.68 2.18
C PHE A 60 6.89 -8.69 1.30
N LYS A 61 8.22 -8.70 1.36
CA LYS A 61 9.08 -9.63 0.60
C LYS A 61 9.30 -10.97 1.30
N ASP A 62 8.85 -11.12 2.54
CA ASP A 62 8.92 -12.40 3.26
C ASP A 62 7.75 -13.29 2.85
N PRO A 63 7.98 -14.46 2.22
CA PRO A 63 6.92 -15.34 1.77
C PRO A 63 6.05 -15.92 2.91
N LEU A 64 6.52 -15.89 4.15
CA LEU A 64 5.74 -16.31 5.32
C LEU A 64 4.78 -15.23 5.82
N ILE A 65 5.01 -13.95 5.47
CA ILE A 65 4.23 -12.80 5.96
C ILE A 65 3.47 -12.13 4.81
N GLY A 66 4.19 -11.69 3.78
CA GLY A 66 3.64 -11.08 2.56
C GLY A 66 3.07 -12.11 1.59
N GLY A 67 3.28 -13.41 1.85
CA GLY A 67 2.84 -14.48 0.96
C GLY A 67 3.57 -14.40 -0.39
N ASP A 68 2.86 -14.75 -1.47
CA ASP A 68 3.40 -14.70 -2.82
C ASP A 68 3.07 -13.37 -3.54
N MET A 69 2.54 -12.36 -2.85
CA MET A 69 2.10 -11.11 -3.48
C MET A 69 3.22 -10.38 -4.23
N TYR A 70 4.44 -10.33 -3.66
CA TYR A 70 5.57 -9.67 -4.31
C TYR A 70 5.96 -10.33 -5.63
N GLU A 71 5.83 -11.66 -5.73
CA GLU A 71 6.24 -12.44 -6.91
C GLU A 71 5.09 -12.65 -7.92
N LYS A 72 3.87 -12.90 -7.43
CA LYS A 72 2.70 -13.27 -8.25
C LYS A 72 1.68 -12.15 -8.39
N GLY A 73 1.87 -11.04 -7.71
CA GLY A 73 0.93 -9.94 -7.65
C GLY A 73 -0.17 -10.18 -6.64
N ASN A 74 -0.96 -9.13 -6.40
CA ASN A 74 -2.13 -9.15 -5.53
C ASN A 74 -3.38 -8.94 -6.38
N PHE A 75 -4.27 -9.94 -6.44
CA PHE A 75 -5.45 -9.95 -7.31
C PHE A 75 -5.15 -9.65 -8.80
N GLY A 76 -4.01 -10.12 -9.31
CA GLY A 76 -3.60 -9.95 -10.72
C GLY A 76 -2.97 -8.60 -11.06
N ALA A 77 -2.71 -7.75 -10.06
CA ALA A 77 -1.98 -6.49 -10.22
C ALA A 77 -0.74 -6.45 -9.33
N PHE A 78 0.23 -5.60 -9.70
CA PHE A 78 1.51 -5.43 -9.00
C PHE A 78 1.59 -4.00 -8.44
N CYS A 79 2.78 -3.40 -8.44
CA CYS A 79 2.98 -1.99 -8.11
C CYS A 79 2.26 -1.10 -9.13
N HIS A 80 1.39 -0.20 -8.65
CA HIS A 80 0.73 0.81 -9.49
C HIS A 80 1.58 2.07 -9.64
N GLU A 81 2.24 2.49 -8.55
CA GLU A 81 3.10 3.67 -8.53
C GLU A 81 4.00 3.70 -7.29
N VAL A 82 5.02 4.56 -7.36
CA VAL A 82 5.95 4.86 -6.26
C VAL A 82 5.71 6.31 -5.80
N ILE A 83 5.50 6.50 -4.50
CA ILE A 83 5.30 7.79 -3.83
C ILE A 83 6.56 8.09 -3.01
N GLU A 84 7.19 9.25 -3.25
CA GLU A 84 8.48 9.66 -2.67
C GLU A 84 8.38 10.31 -1.28
#